data_AF-A0A2J4G9H2-F1
#
_entry.id   AF-A0A2J4G9H2-F1
#
_cell.length_a   1.000
_cell.length_b   1.000
_cell.length_c   1.000
_cell.angle_alpha   90.00
_cell.angle_beta   90.00
_cell.angle_gamma   90.00
#
_symmetry.space_group_name_H-M   'P 1'
#
loop_
_entity.id
_entity.type
_entity.pdbx_description
1 polymer ?
#
loop_
_entity_poly.entity_id
_entity_poly.type
_entity_poly.pdbx_seq_one_letter_code
_entity_poly.pdbx_strand_id
1 'polypeptide(L)' 'MEVRVRVASKSEAVEAVNAAIKNRAKRLVLEVVAQSPAEAAEVVREALGEIIPFTVEVRVVRSA' A
#
# COMPACT_ATOMS: atom_id res chain seq x y z
N MET A 1 -13.87 -0.07 -8.76
CA MET A 1 -13.45 1.02 -7.86
C MET A 1 -12.03 0.74 -7.44
N GLU A 2 -11.13 1.62 -7.85
CA GLU A 2 -9.70 1.55 -7.60
C GLU A 2 -9.33 2.69 -6.66
N VAL A 3 -8.51 2.41 -5.65
CA VAL A 3 -7.96 3.39 -4.73
C VAL A 3 -6.47 3.48 -4.98
N ARG A 4 -5.94 4.68 -5.16
CA ARG A 4 -4.52 4.94 -5.37
C ARG A 4 -4.01 5.86 -4.27
N VAL A 5 -2.99 5.43 -3.54
CA VAL A 5 -2.43 6.20 -2.42
C VAL A 5 -0.92 6.14 -2.49
N ARG A 6 -0.28 7.28 -2.26
CA ARG A 6 1.16 7.37 -2.06
C ARG A 6 1.46 7.27 -0.57
N VAL A 7 2.41 6.42 -0.22
CA VAL A 7 2.79 6.13 1.16
C VAL A 7 4.31 6.18 1.26
N ALA A 8 4.84 6.77 2.32
CA ALA A 8 6.27 6.75 2.64
C ALA A 8 6.54 6.00 3.94
N SER A 9 5.49 5.59 4.66
CA SER A 9 5.60 4.95 5.97
C SER A 9 4.59 3.82 6.15
N LYS A 10 4.89 2.92 7.08
CA LYS A 10 4.00 1.82 7.49
C LYS A 10 2.62 2.30 7.91
N SER A 11 2.54 3.36 8.72
CA SER A 11 1.27 3.90 9.20
C SER A 11 0.38 4.33 8.03
N GLU A 12 0.95 5.02 7.04
CA GLU A 12 0.23 5.43 5.83
C GLU A 12 -0.24 4.23 5.00
N ALA A 13 0.58 3.17 4.89
CA ALA A 13 0.20 1.94 4.21
C ALA A 13 -1.00 1.25 4.92
N VAL A 14 -0.98 1.18 6.25
CA VAL A 14 -2.09 0.63 7.05
C VAL A 14 -3.36 1.47 6.90
N GLU A 15 -3.24 2.79 6.92
CA GLU A 15 -4.37 3.70 6.72
C GLU A 15 -4.98 3.55 5.32
N ALA A 16 -4.13 3.43 4.28
CA ALA A 16 -4.56 3.21 2.91
C ALA A 16 -5.31 1.88 2.73
N VAL A 17 -4.80 0.79 3.35
CA VAL A 17 -5.47 -0.52 3.36
C VAL A 17 -6.82 -0.42 4.08
N ASN A 18 -6.86 0.17 5.27
CA ASN A 18 -8.10 0.36 6.03
C ASN A 18 -9.12 1.22 5.27
N ALA A 19 -8.67 2.29 4.62
CA ALA A 19 -9.51 3.13 3.77
C ALA A 19 -10.07 2.33 2.60
N ALA A 20 -9.25 1.51 1.94
CA ALA A 20 -9.69 0.65 0.83
C ALA A 20 -10.73 -0.38 1.29
N ILE A 21 -10.57 -0.99 2.47
CA ILE A 21 -11.55 -1.90 3.08
C ILE A 21 -12.87 -1.18 3.33
N LYS A 22 -12.84 -0.03 4.03
CA LYS A 22 -14.05 0.77 4.34
C LYS A 22 -14.78 1.20 3.08
N ASN A 23 -14.04 1.55 2.04
CA ASN A 23 -14.57 1.96 0.74
C ASN A 23 -14.96 0.78 -0.17
N ARG A 24 -14.82 -0.48 0.29
CA ARG A 24 -15.06 -1.70 -0.51
C ARG A 24 -14.36 -1.64 -1.87
N ALA A 25 -13.12 -1.15 -1.89
CA ALA A 25 -12.32 -1.08 -3.10
C ALA A 25 -12.03 -2.50 -3.62
N LYS A 26 -12.06 -2.68 -4.94
CA LYS A 26 -11.71 -3.95 -5.59
C LYS A 26 -10.20 -4.05 -5.87
N ARG A 27 -9.52 -2.90 -5.91
CA ARG A 27 -8.09 -2.78 -6.18
C ARG A 27 -7.51 -1.59 -5.40
N LEU A 28 -6.35 -1.79 -4.79
CA LEU A 28 -5.56 -0.77 -4.12
C LEU A 28 -4.18 -0.68 -4.80
N VAL A 29 -3.79 0.50 -5.24
CA VAL A 29 -2.43 0.77 -5.74
C VAL A 29 -1.69 1.58 -4.68
N LEU A 30 -0.67 0.96 -4.08
CA LEU A 30 0.23 1.59 -3.12
C LEU A 30 1.49 2.06 -3.83
N GLU A 31 1.61 3.38 -3.98
CA GLU A 31 2.82 4.04 -4.45
C GLU A 31 3.74 4.26 -3.25
N VAL A 32 4.66 3.32 -3.01
CA VAL A 32 5.56 3.35 -1.86
C VAL A 32 6.81 4.14 -2.19
N VAL A 33 7.02 5.24 -1.48
CA VAL A 33 8.23 6.05 -1.58
C VAL A 33 9.34 5.34 -0.81
N ALA A 34 10.28 4.75 -1.54
CA ALA A 34 11.38 3.98 -0.95
C ALA A 34 12.63 4.05 -1.82
N GLN A 35 13.79 3.92 -1.22
CA GLN A 35 15.07 3.89 -1.94
C GLN A 35 15.30 2.54 -2.64
N SER A 36 14.72 1.47 -2.08
CA SER A 36 14.88 0.10 -2.54
C SER A 36 13.56 -0.68 -2.53
N PRO A 37 13.38 -1.66 -3.44
CA PRO A 37 12.23 -2.56 -3.41
C PRO A 37 12.10 -3.35 -2.10
N ALA A 38 13.21 -3.66 -1.44
CA ALA A 38 13.22 -4.34 -0.15
C ALA A 38 12.57 -3.49 0.95
N GLU A 39 12.92 -2.21 1.02
CA GLU A 39 12.35 -1.24 1.96
C GLU A 39 10.84 -1.06 1.72
N ALA A 40 10.44 -0.92 0.45
CA ALA A 40 9.01 -0.87 0.11
C ALA A 40 8.26 -2.15 0.49
N ALA A 41 8.90 -3.32 0.31
CA ALA A 41 8.32 -4.59 0.70
C ALA A 41 8.14 -4.72 2.21
N GLU A 42 9.06 -4.21 3.03
CA GLU A 42 8.90 -4.20 4.49
C GLU A 42 7.71 -3.34 4.94
N VAL A 43 7.60 -2.12 4.39
CA VAL A 43 6.48 -1.20 4.66
C VAL A 43 5.13 -1.85 4.36
N VAL A 44 5.05 -2.53 3.21
CA VAL A 44 3.80 -3.16 2.76
C VAL A 44 3.54 -4.48 3.49
N ARG A 45 4.56 -5.31 3.73
CA ARG A 45 4.41 -6.64 4.34
C ARG A 45 3.73 -6.56 5.70
N GLU A 46 4.10 -5.57 6.51
CA GLU A 46 3.45 -5.37 7.81
C GLU A 46 2.03 -4.79 7.66
N ALA A 47 1.78 -3.97 6.64
CA ALA A 47 0.46 -3.40 6.38
C ALA A 47 -0.56 -4.42 5.82
N LEU A 48 -0.08 -5.44 5.10
CA LEU A 48 -0.89 -6.53 4.52
C LEU A 48 -0.93 -7.77 5.43
N GLY A 49 -0.61 -7.63 6.73
CA GLY A 49 -0.55 -8.74 7.68
C GLY A 49 -1.85 -9.56 7.86
N GLU A 50 -2.97 -9.08 7.31
CA GLU A 50 -4.26 -9.76 7.29
C GLU A 50 -4.72 -10.15 5.88
N ILE A 51 -5.60 -11.16 5.80
CA ILE A 51 -6.23 -11.57 4.54
C ILE A 51 -7.14 -10.43 4.06
N ILE A 52 -6.78 -9.81 2.94
CA ILE A 52 -7.49 -8.69 2.34
C ILE A 52 -8.33 -9.19 1.16
N PRO A 53 -9.64 -8.85 1.07
CA PRO A 53 -10.52 -9.37 0.02
C PRO A 53 -10.38 -8.64 -1.33
N PHE A 54 -9.23 -8.01 -1.61
CA PHE A 54 -8.98 -7.25 -2.84
C PHE A 54 -7.51 -7.31 -3.27
N THR A 55 -7.26 -6.97 -4.54
CA THR A 55 -5.92 -6.96 -5.11
C THR A 55 -5.16 -5.72 -4.69
N VAL A 56 -3.92 -5.91 -4.20
CA VAL A 56 -3.00 -4.82 -3.89
C VAL A 56 -1.85 -4.83 -4.89
N GLU A 57 -1.66 -3.72 -5.57
CA GLU A 57 -0.51 -3.47 -6.43
C GLU A 57 0.46 -2.54 -5.71
N VAL A 58 1.71 -2.97 -5.58
CA VAL A 58 2.77 -2.19 -4.94
C VAL A 58 3.67 -1.62 -6.03
N ARG A 59 3.80 -0.29 -6.06
CA ARG A 59 4.68 0.43 -6.97
C ARG A 59 5.72 1.18 -6.16
N VAL A 60 6.99 0.85 -6.37
CA VAL A 60 8.10 1.55 -5.72
C VAL A 60 8.37 2.84 -6.49
N VAL A 61 8.30 3.97 -5.79
CA VAL A 61 8.59 5.29 -6.34
C VAL A 61 9.86 5.80 -5.66
N ARG A 62 10.92 6.05 -6.42
CA ARG A 62 12.10 6.74 -5.87
C ARG A 62 11.83 8.24 -5.86
N SER A 63 11.92 8.87 -4.69
CA SER A 63 12.15 10.32 -4.65
C SER A 63 13.55 10.56 -5.19
N ALA A 64 13.61 11.29 -6.31
CA ALA A 64 14.85 11.73 -6.93
C ALA A 64 15.60 12.73 -6.05
#